data_AF-K7FZ55-F1
#
_entry.id   AF-K7FZ55-F1
#
_cell.length_a   1.000
_cell.length_b   1.000
_cell.length_c   1.000
_cell.angle_alpha   90.00
_cell.angle_beta   90.00
_cell.angle_gamma   90.00
#
_symmetry.space_group_name_H-M   'P 1'
#
loop_
_entity.id
_entity.type
_entity.pdbx_description
1 polymer ?
#
loop_
_entity_poly.entity_id
_entity_poly.type
_entity_poly.pdbx_seq_one_letter_code
_entity_poly.pdbx_strand_id
1 'polypeptide(L)'
;MFITVSYGADCHEIVNVQCRVLSLTAHLKRKCQCRPEDCVDLLDESGTLMNLSQVESPGSELARKYLQERQHYILIRVVRGENSEPTCYESLLENLEEHHPELAGSPSRRRKKKREEKERQRKKKEGRGEEKRERETRTKEGEK
;
A
#
# COMPACT_ATOMS: atom_id res chain seq x y z
N MET A 1 -5.73 22.01 2.54
CA MET A 1 -4.81 20.96 3.00
C MET A 1 -4.56 20.05 1.81
N PHE A 2 -3.34 19.93 1.31
CA PHE A 2 -3.11 19.37 -0.03
C PHE A 2 -1.97 18.35 -0.06
N ILE A 3 -1.99 17.50 -1.09
CA ILE A 3 -0.90 16.59 -1.46
C ILE A 3 -0.58 16.79 -2.94
N THR A 4 0.56 16.26 -3.38
CA THR A 4 0.96 16.23 -4.79
C THR A 4 0.87 14.81 -5.31
N VAL A 5 0.23 14.59 -6.46
CA VAL A 5 0.13 13.28 -7.12
C VAL A 5 0.79 13.32 -8.48
N SER A 6 1.79 12.49 -8.72
CA SER A 6 2.53 12.33 -9.98
C SER A 6 1.94 11.24 -10.87
N TYR A 7 1.85 11.48 -12.18
CA TYR A 7 1.33 10.55 -13.20
C TYR A 7 1.78 10.97 -14.61
N GLY A 8 1.57 10.11 -15.61
CA GLY A 8 1.87 10.34 -17.02
C GLY A 8 3.34 10.68 -17.27
N ALA A 9 3.59 11.49 -18.31
CA ALA A 9 4.88 12.11 -18.55
C ALA A 9 5.05 13.33 -17.63
N ASP A 10 5.52 13.10 -16.41
CA ASP A 10 5.88 14.12 -15.41
C ASP A 10 4.76 15.11 -15.05
N CYS A 11 3.52 14.66 -15.15
CA CYS A 11 2.37 15.46 -14.75
C CYS A 11 2.17 15.36 -13.23
N HIS A 12 1.79 16.48 -12.62
CA HIS A 12 1.47 16.54 -11.20
C HIS A 12 0.11 17.21 -10.98
N GLU A 13 -0.66 16.70 -10.03
CA GLU A 13 -1.89 17.32 -9.56
C GLU A 13 -1.81 17.62 -8.07
N ILE A 14 -2.17 18.84 -7.68
CA ILE A 14 -2.33 19.21 -6.27
C ILE A 14 -3.79 19.01 -5.89
N VAL A 15 -4.05 18.12 -4.94
CA VAL A 15 -5.41 17.71 -4.56
C VAL A 15 -5.68 17.90 -3.07
N ASN A 16 -6.90 18.34 -2.74
CA ASN A 16 -7.30 18.58 -1.35
C ASN A 16 -7.67 17.25 -0.66
N VAL A 17 -7.02 16.93 0.46
CA VAL A 17 -7.30 15.69 1.22
C VAL A 17 -8.53 15.80 2.12
N GLN A 18 -9.13 16.98 2.24
CA GLN A 18 -10.42 17.22 2.91
C GLN A 18 -11.60 16.90 1.97
N CYS A 19 -11.47 15.84 1.16
CA CYS A 19 -12.54 15.31 0.32
C CYS A 19 -12.72 13.81 0.57
N ARG A 20 -13.81 13.25 0.03
CA ARG A 20 -14.10 11.82 0.12
C ARG A 20 -13.13 11.02 -0.75
N VAL A 21 -12.75 9.82 -0.32
CA VAL A 21 -11.88 8.91 -1.10
C VAL A 21 -12.45 8.65 -2.49
N LEU A 22 -13.78 8.51 -2.60
CA LEU A 22 -14.48 8.33 -3.88
C LEU A 22 -14.27 9.53 -4.82
N SER A 23 -14.38 10.75 -4.30
CA SER A 23 -14.20 11.97 -5.10
C SER A 23 -12.75 12.14 -5.55
N LEU A 24 -11.81 11.86 -4.64
CA LEU A 24 -10.38 11.91 -4.95
C LEU A 24 -10.02 10.92 -6.06
N THR A 25 -10.37 9.64 -5.89
CA THR A 25 -10.03 8.59 -6.85
C THR A 25 -10.72 8.82 -8.20
N ALA A 26 -11.98 9.26 -8.23
CA ALA A 26 -12.66 9.63 -9.47
C ALA A 26 -12.00 10.83 -10.18
N HIS A 27 -11.52 11.82 -9.43
CA HIS A 27 -10.78 12.94 -10.01
C HIS A 27 -9.47 12.48 -10.66
N LEU A 28 -8.68 11.67 -9.96
CA LEU A 28 -7.41 11.16 -10.47
C LEU A 28 -7.58 10.25 -11.70
N LYS A 29 -8.62 9.39 -11.72
CA LYS A 29 -8.96 8.59 -12.91
C LYS A 29 -9.21 9.48 -14.14
N ARG A 30 -9.99 10.57 -13.97
CA ARG A 30 -10.28 11.49 -15.07
C ARG A 30 -9.03 12.18 -15.60
N LYS A 31 -8.11 12.58 -14.71
CA LYS A 31 -6.83 13.21 -15.10
C LYS A 31 -5.96 12.29 -15.94
N CYS A 32 -5.97 10.99 -15.65
CA CYS A 32 -5.16 9.99 -16.34
C CYS A 32 -5.92 9.27 -17.47
N GLN A 33 -7.12 9.73 -17.84
CA GLN A 33 -7.97 9.12 -18.86
C GLN A 33 -8.22 7.62 -18.60
N CYS A 34 -8.24 7.21 -17.33
CA CYS A 34 -8.61 5.85 -16.95
C CYS A 34 -10.10 5.61 -17.22
N ARG A 35 -10.45 4.37 -17.54
CA ARG A 35 -11.84 3.94 -17.67
C ARG A 35 -12.55 4.00 -16.31
N PRO A 36 -13.88 4.15 -16.28
CA PRO A 36 -14.64 4.16 -15.02
C PRO A 36 -14.42 2.92 -14.16
N GLU A 37 -14.28 1.76 -14.81
CA GLU A 37 -14.13 0.43 -14.19
C GLU A 37 -12.72 0.21 -13.62
N ASP A 38 -11.73 0.98 -14.09
CA ASP A 38 -10.36 0.83 -13.64
C ASP A 38 -10.23 1.15 -12.17
N CYS A 39 -9.46 0.36 -11.43
CA CYS A 39 -9.13 0.68 -10.04
C CYS A 39 -7.81 1.44 -10.00
N VAL A 40 -7.74 2.51 -9.21
CA VAL A 40 -6.51 3.28 -8.99
C VAL A 40 -6.19 3.33 -7.50
N ASP A 41 -4.90 3.46 -7.20
CA ASP A 41 -4.39 3.62 -5.84
C ASP A 41 -3.22 4.62 -5.84
N LEU A 42 -2.70 4.91 -4.65
CA LEU A 42 -1.52 5.74 -4.48
C LEU A 42 -0.39 4.95 -3.83
N LEU A 43 0.81 5.25 -4.28
CA LEU A 43 2.06 4.80 -3.71
C LEU A 43 2.80 6.02 -3.16
N ASP A 44 3.34 5.95 -1.95
CA ASP A 44 4.23 7.00 -1.46
C ASP A 44 5.66 6.83 -2.02
N GLU A 45 6.51 7.82 -1.78
CA GLU A 45 7.92 7.83 -2.20
C GLU A 45 8.74 6.69 -1.56
N SER A 46 8.27 6.07 -0.47
CA SER A 46 8.92 4.89 0.12
C SER A 46 8.52 3.57 -0.56
N GLY A 47 7.51 3.60 -1.41
CA GLY A 47 6.94 2.42 -2.07
C GLY A 47 5.85 1.73 -1.26
N THR A 48 5.24 2.43 -0.30
CA THR A 48 4.10 1.93 0.47
C THR A 48 2.79 2.27 -0.24
N LEU A 49 1.94 1.25 -0.36
CA LEU A 49 0.59 1.38 -0.92
C LEU A 49 -0.36 1.99 0.10
N MET A 50 -1.15 2.97 -0.34
CA MET A 50 -2.17 3.63 0.50
C MET A 50 -3.47 2.82 0.61
N ASN A 51 -3.70 1.87 -0.30
CA ASN A 51 -4.85 0.96 -0.33
C ASN A 51 -6.20 1.70 -0.42
N LEU A 52 -6.25 2.83 -1.10
CA LEU A 52 -7.49 3.60 -1.33
C LEU A 52 -8.54 2.78 -2.09
N SER A 53 -8.08 1.87 -2.94
CA SER A 53 -8.92 0.94 -3.71
C SER A 53 -9.59 -0.15 -2.87
N GLN A 54 -9.19 -0.30 -1.61
CA GLN A 54 -9.68 -1.32 -0.66
C GLN A 54 -10.55 -0.72 0.46
N VAL A 55 -10.81 0.59 0.42
CA VAL A 55 -11.68 1.24 1.40
C VAL A 55 -13.11 0.77 1.21
N GLU A 56 -13.73 0.24 2.27
CA GLU A 56 -15.08 -0.33 2.24
C GLU A 56 -16.16 0.71 1.88
N SER A 57 -16.04 1.93 2.41
CA SER A 57 -17.02 3.01 2.21
C SER A 57 -16.35 4.29 1.68
N PRO A 58 -15.84 4.29 0.43
CA PRO A 58 -15.04 5.40 -0.11
C PRO A 58 -15.86 6.70 -0.26
N GLY A 59 -17.19 6.59 -0.30
CA GLY A 59 -18.10 7.74 -0.33
C GLY A 59 -18.35 8.39 1.04
N SER A 60 -17.95 7.76 2.14
CA SER A 60 -18.08 8.28 3.51
C SER A 60 -16.73 8.70 4.09
N GLU A 61 -15.69 7.94 3.79
CA GLU A 61 -14.34 8.14 4.31
C GLU A 61 -13.62 9.34 3.68
N LEU A 62 -12.94 10.12 4.52
CA LEU A 62 -12.11 11.25 4.07
C LEU A 62 -10.70 10.78 3.69
N ALA A 63 -10.15 11.34 2.61
CA ALA A 63 -8.83 10.99 2.12
C ALA A 63 -7.71 11.27 3.15
N ARG A 64 -7.86 12.32 3.99
CA ARG A 64 -6.91 12.65 5.07
C ARG A 64 -6.65 11.52 6.08
N LYS A 65 -7.53 10.52 6.16
CA LYS A 65 -7.35 9.34 7.02
C LYS A 65 -6.22 8.42 6.51
N TYR A 66 -5.96 8.46 5.21
CA TYR A 66 -5.02 7.58 4.51
C TYR A 66 -3.80 8.33 3.97
N LEU A 67 -3.95 9.63 3.71
CA LEU A 67 -2.95 10.45 3.04
C LEU A 67 -2.41 11.51 3.98
N GLN A 68 -1.09 11.59 4.06
CA GLN A 68 -0.37 12.60 4.82
C GLN A 68 -0.27 13.88 3.99
N GLU A 69 -0.58 14.99 4.63
CA GLU A 69 -0.58 16.31 4.03
C GLU A 69 0.84 16.71 3.61
N ARG A 70 0.94 17.49 2.52
CA ARG A 70 2.20 17.98 1.94
C ARG A 70 3.17 16.88 1.48
N GLN A 71 2.69 15.63 1.38
CA GLN A 71 3.47 14.53 0.86
C GLN A 71 3.23 14.36 -0.66
N HIS A 72 4.20 13.72 -1.30
CA HIS A 72 4.15 13.33 -2.70
C HIS A 72 3.74 11.87 -2.84
N TYR A 73 2.89 11.61 -3.81
CA TYR A 73 2.38 10.29 -4.13
C TYR A 73 2.45 10.04 -5.62
N ILE A 74 2.56 8.78 -6.00
CA ILE A 74 2.57 8.32 -7.38
C ILE A 74 1.27 7.57 -7.63
N LEU A 75 0.60 7.92 -8.73
CA LEU A 75 -0.61 7.22 -9.13
C LEU A 75 -0.28 5.88 -9.75
N ILE A 76 -1.01 4.86 -9.32
CA ILE A 76 -0.89 3.50 -9.85
C ILE A 76 -2.26 2.93 -10.22
N ARG A 77 -2.27 2.05 -11.21
CA ARG A 77 -3.42 1.23 -11.58
C ARG A 77 -3.39 -0.09 -10.82
N VAL A 78 -4.55 -0.51 -10.34
CA VAL A 78 -4.74 -1.80 -9.68
C VAL A 78 -5.39 -2.76 -10.66
N VAL A 79 -4.66 -3.82 -11.02
CA VAL A 79 -5.16 -4.87 -11.91
C VAL A 79 -5.62 -6.03 -11.04
N ARG A 80 -6.93 -6.30 -11.07
CA ARG A 80 -7.57 -7.40 -10.35
C ARG A 80 -7.62 -8.63 -11.26
N GLY A 81 -7.25 -9.79 -10.71
CA GLY A 81 -7.38 -11.07 -11.40
C GLY A 81 -8.77 -11.68 -11.19
N GLU A 82 -8.98 -12.89 -11.72
CA GLU A 82 -10.26 -13.62 -11.68
C GLU A 82 -10.85 -13.75 -10.27
N ASN A 83 -10.01 -13.79 -9.23
CA ASN A 83 -10.45 -13.97 -7.84
C ASN A 83 -10.77 -12.66 -7.10
N SER A 84 -10.98 -11.54 -7.80
CA SER A 84 -11.24 -10.20 -7.23
C SER A 84 -10.12 -9.59 -6.38
N GLU A 85 -9.03 -10.34 -6.14
CA GLU A 85 -7.84 -9.86 -5.44
C GLU A 85 -6.90 -9.07 -6.39
N PRO A 86 -6.27 -7.99 -5.90
CA PRO A 86 -5.25 -7.25 -6.65
C PRO A 86 -4.08 -8.17 -7.02
N THR A 87 -3.96 -8.48 -8.31
CA THR A 87 -2.98 -9.43 -8.84
C THR A 87 -1.70 -8.71 -9.25
N CYS A 88 -1.81 -7.47 -9.75
CA CYS A 88 -0.67 -6.60 -9.98
C CYS A 88 -1.02 -5.11 -9.83
N TYR A 89 0.04 -4.32 -9.72
CA TYR A 89 -0.03 -2.86 -9.71
C TYR A 89 0.90 -2.35 -10.80
N GLU A 90 0.40 -1.40 -11.56
CA GLU A 90 1.10 -0.78 -12.69
C GLU A 90 1.26 0.72 -12.41
N SER A 91 2.48 1.24 -12.59
CA SER A 91 2.73 2.68 -12.47
C SER A 91 1.99 3.40 -13.59
N LEU A 92 1.26 4.47 -13.25
CA LEU A 92 0.74 5.39 -14.25
C LEU A 92 1.69 6.58 -14.49
N LEU A 93 2.83 6.64 -13.79
CA LEU A 93 3.93 7.57 -14.04
C LEU A 93 4.94 6.93 -15.00
N GLU A 94 5.27 7.64 -16.07
CA GLU A 94 6.31 7.26 -17.04
C GLU A 94 7.71 7.44 -16.42
N ASN A 95 8.66 6.63 -16.87
CA ASN A 95 10.05 6.68 -16.39
C ASN A 95 10.16 6.66 -14.85
N LEU A 96 9.31 5.86 -14.18
CA LEU A 96 9.30 5.76 -12.72
C LEU A 96 10.69 5.48 -12.14
N GLU A 97 11.50 4.68 -12.83
CA GLU A 97 12.85 4.33 -12.37
C GLU A 97 13.85 5.50 -12.47
N GLU A 98 13.60 6.46 -13.36
CA GLU A 98 14.43 7.67 -13.50
C GLU A 98 14.06 8.71 -12.43
N HIS A 99 12.77 8.89 -12.17
CA HIS A 99 12.24 9.85 -11.20
C HIS A 99 12.30 9.34 -9.76
N HIS A 100 12.13 8.03 -9.58
CA HIS A 100 12.03 7.37 -8.28
C HIS A 100 12.83 6.05 -8.29
N PRO A 101 14.18 6.12 -8.34
CA PRO A 101 15.03 4.93 -8.34
C PRO A 101 14.83 4.07 -7.09
N GLU A 102 14.41 4.66 -5.97
CA GLU A 102 14.03 3.97 -4.73
C GLU A 102 12.78 3.10 -4.88
N LEU A 103 12.02 3.25 -5.97
CA LEU A 103 10.84 2.47 -6.31
C LEU A 103 11.11 1.44 -7.41
N ALA A 104 12.31 1.46 -8.00
CA ALA A 104 12.74 0.45 -8.96
C ALA A 104 12.58 -0.96 -8.36
N GLY A 105 12.01 -1.86 -9.15
CA GLY A 105 11.56 -3.18 -8.72
C GLY A 105 10.04 -3.23 -8.46
N SER A 106 9.34 -3.87 -9.39
CA SER A 106 7.87 -3.95 -9.47
C SER A 106 7.14 -4.07 -8.11
N PRO A 107 6.00 -3.37 -7.90
CA PRO A 107 5.23 -3.45 -6.65
C PRO A 107 4.82 -4.88 -6.27
N SER A 108 4.63 -5.76 -7.28
CA SER A 108 4.36 -7.19 -7.12
C SER A 108 5.51 -7.95 -6.45
N ARG A 109 6.77 -7.60 -6.74
CA ARG A 109 7.97 -8.16 -6.06
C ARG A 109 8.07 -7.66 -4.62
N ARG A 110 7.72 -6.40 -4.34
CA ARG A 110 7.73 -5.84 -2.96
C ARG A 110 6.65 -6.44 -2.06
N ARG A 111 5.44 -6.70 -2.57
CA ARG A 111 4.39 -7.42 -1.81
C ARG A 111 4.83 -8.82 -1.38
N LYS A 112 5.54 -9.57 -2.24
CA LYS A 112 6.13 -10.86 -1.87
C LYS A 112 7.12 -10.69 -0.70
N LYS A 113 8.04 -9.72 -0.79
CA LYS A 113 9.00 -9.43 0.30
C LYS A 113 8.31 -9.07 1.63
N LYS A 114 7.31 -8.16 1.64
CA LYS A 114 6.57 -7.80 2.86
C LYS A 114 5.78 -8.98 3.44
N ARG A 115 5.21 -9.86 2.60
CA ARG A 115 4.50 -11.08 3.04
C ARG A 115 5.46 -12.09 3.66
N GLU A 116 6.60 -12.33 3.02
CA GLU A 116 7.68 -13.20 3.53
C GLU A 116 8.25 -12.69 4.85
N GLU A 117 8.43 -11.38 5.00
CA GLU A 117 8.92 -10.77 6.24
C GLU A 117 7.91 -10.93 7.39
N LYS A 118 6.62 -10.68 7.15
CA LYS A 118 5.56 -10.91 8.15
C LYS A 118 5.49 -12.39 8.57
N GLU A 119 5.67 -13.32 7.63
CA GLU A 119 5.67 -14.76 7.95
C GLU A 119 6.90 -15.16 8.78
N ARG A 120 8.09 -14.65 8.43
CA ARG A 120 9.32 -14.86 9.22
C ARG A 120 9.18 -14.32 10.65
N GLN A 121 8.57 -13.15 10.82
CA GLN A 121 8.32 -12.58 12.15
C GLN A 121 7.31 -13.40 12.97
N ARG A 122 6.28 -13.99 12.33
CA ARG A 122 5.33 -14.90 13.00
C ARG A 122 6.02 -16.17 13.49
N LYS A 123 6.80 -16.85 12.63
CA LYS A 123 7.58 -18.04 13.02
C LYS A 123 8.56 -17.76 14.16
N LYS A 124 9.20 -16.59 14.16
CA LYS A 124 10.11 -16.19 15.25
C LYS A 124 9.40 -15.93 16.58
N LYS A 125 8.13 -15.50 16.56
CA LYS A 125 7.31 -15.34 17.77
C LYS A 125 6.80 -16.68 18.31
N GLU A 126 6.46 -17.62 17.43
CA GLU A 126 6.02 -18.97 17.82
C GLU A 126 7.17 -19.78 18.45
N GLY A 127 8.37 -19.79 17.86
CA GLY A 127 9.52 -20.49 18.44
C GLY A 127 9.98 -19.93 19.80
N ARG A 128 9.78 -18.63 20.05
CA ARG A 128 10.09 -18.00 21.35
C ARG A 128 9.05 -18.31 22.43
N GLY A 129 7.85 -18.76 22.03
CA GLY A 129 6.80 -19.22 22.94
C GLY A 129 7.03 -20.64 23.45
N GLU A 130 7.60 -21.52 22.61
CA GLU A 130 7.98 -22.89 22.99
C GLU A 130 9.18 -22.90 23.95
N GLU A 131 10.22 -22.12 23.66
CA GLU A 131 11.43 -22.03 24.52
C GLU A 131 11.10 -21.50 25.94
N LYS A 132 10.04 -20.70 26.07
CA LYS A 132 9.57 -20.20 27.37
C LYS A 132 8.76 -21.24 28.15
N ARG A 133 8.00 -22.11 27.47
CA ARG A 133 7.25 -23.22 28.09
C ARG A 133 8.15 -24.36 28.54
N GLU A 134 9.25 -24.61 27.83
CA GLU A 134 10.24 -25.64 28.20
C GLU A 134 11.07 -25.22 29.44
N ARG A 135 11.33 -23.92 29.62
CA ARG A 135 11.96 -23.40 30.85
C ARG A 135 11.05 -23.42 32.08
N GLU A 136 9.74 -23.30 31.91
CA GLU A 136 8.77 -23.35 33.01
C GLU A 136 8.42 -24.77 33.47
N THR A 137 8.66 -25.78 32.64
CA THR A 137 8.46 -27.20 32.99
C THR A 137 9.65 -27.79 33.74
N ARG A 138 10.89 -27.36 33.44
CA ARG A 138 12.10 -27.82 34.16
C ARG A 138 12.25 -27.30 35.60
N THR A 139 11.60 -26.21 35.98
CA THR A 139 11.67 -25.66 37.35
C THR A 139 10.70 -26.32 38.33
N LYS A 140 9.78 -27.18 37.87
CA LYS A 140 8.77 -27.82 38.75
C LYS A 140 9.09 -29.26 39.16
N GLU A 141 10.16 -29.87 38.64
CA GLU A 141 10.54 -31.25 38.98
C GLU A 141 11.71 -31.35 39.98
N GLY A 142 12.19 -30.24 40.53
CA GLY A 142 13.38 -30.19 41.41
C GLY A 142 13.11 -30.07 42.92
N GLU A 143 11.85 -30.09 43.38
CA GLU A 143 11.52 -30.12 44.81
C GLU A 143 10.70 -31.37 45.11
N LYS A 144 11.40 -32.49 45.36
CA LYS A 144 10.85 -33.59 46.14
C LYS A 144 11.94 -34.33 46.90
#